data_AF-M0AQH4-F1
#
_entry.id   AF-M0AQH4-F1
#
_cell.length_a   1.000
_cell.length_b   1.000
_cell.length_c   1.000
_cell.angle_alpha   90.00
_cell.angle_beta   90.00
_cell.angle_gamma   90.00
#
_symmetry.space_group_name_H-M   'P 1'
#
loop_
_entity.id
_entity.type
_entity.pdbx_description
1 polymer ?
#
loop_
_entity_poly.entity_id
_entity_poly.type
_entity_poly.pdbx_seq_one_letter_code
_entity_poly.pdbx_strand_id
1 'polypeptide(L)' 'MEQNFVERNFAVRFLLGFGVIMAMAVVGERLGIGLLEYGVPYGDWIGVAVGAIGVFIAFAAVYTRFDSAYGDRL' A
#
# COMPACT_ATOMS: atom_id res chain seq x y z
N MET A 1 -1.06 -18.36 -20.08
CA MET A 1 -1.47 -17.17 -19.32
C MET A 1 -0.37 -16.16 -19.51
N GLU A 2 -0.61 -15.11 -20.29
CA GLU A 2 0.36 -14.02 -20.44
C GLU A 2 0.59 -13.39 -19.07
N GLN A 3 1.84 -13.37 -18.62
CA GLN A 3 2.20 -12.74 -17.36
C GLN A 3 2.19 -11.22 -17.56
N ASN A 4 1.40 -10.54 -16.73
CA ASN A 4 1.25 -9.09 -16.69
C ASN A 4 2.63 -8.39 -16.65
N PHE A 5 2.77 -7.22 -17.28
CA PHE A 5 4.05 -6.50 -17.41
C PHE A 5 4.76 -6.30 -16.06
N VAL A 6 3.99 -6.01 -15.01
CA VAL A 6 4.48 -5.84 -13.64
C VAL A 6 5.10 -7.13 -13.10
N GLU A 7 4.50 -8.29 -13.41
CA GLU A 7 4.97 -9.60 -12.94
C GLU A 7 6.17 -10.10 -13.74
N ARG A 8 6.25 -9.75 -15.03
CA ARG A 8 7.34 -10.13 -15.92
C ARG A 8 8.66 -9.44 -15.55
N ASN A 9 8.61 -8.22 -15.03
CA ASN A 9 9.82 -7.44 -14.73
C ASN A 9 10.09 -7.35 -13.22
N PHE A 10 11.17 -8.01 -12.78
CA PHE A 10 11.62 -8.00 -11.39
C PHE A 10 11.78 -6.59 -10.82
N ALA A 11 12.38 -5.67 -11.59
CA ALA A 11 12.61 -4.30 -11.12
C ALA A 11 11.29 -3.56 -10.89
N VAL A 12 10.30 -3.74 -11.76
CA VAL A 12 8.98 -3.11 -11.61
C VAL A 12 8.26 -3.67 -10.39
N ARG A 13 8.24 -5.00 -10.22
CA ARG A 13 7.65 -5.64 -9.04
C ARG A 13 8.31 -5.17 -7.75
N PHE A 14 9.64 -5.08 -7.75
CA PHE A 14 10.41 -4.64 -6.59
C PHE A 14 10.12 -3.19 -6.25
N LEU A 15 10.18 -2.27 -7.22
CA LEU A 15 9.92 -0.85 -7.01
C LEU A 15 8.47 -0.60 -6.58
N LEU A 16 7.52 -1.33 -7.15
CA LEU A 16 6.11 -1.25 -6.77
C LEU A 16 5.91 -1.68 -5.32
N GLY A 17 6.42 -2.86 -4.95
CA GLY A 17 6.34 -3.36 -3.56
C GLY A 17 7.04 -2.43 -2.56
N PHE A 18 8.22 -1.92 -2.92
CA PHE A 18 8.96 -0.96 -2.11
C PHE A 18 8.18 0.36 -1.94
N GLY A 19 7.58 0.87 -3.03
CA GLY A 19 6.74 2.05 -2.99
C GLY A 19 5.53 1.89 -2.07
N VAL A 20 4.89 0.73 -2.07
CA VAL A 20 3.78 0.42 -1.17
C VAL A 20 4.24 0.38 0.29
N ILE A 21 5.37 -0.27 0.61
CA ILE A 21 5.91 -0.30 1.96
C ILE A 21 6.25 1.11 2.46
N MET A 22 6.86 1.94 1.62
CA MET A 22 7.14 3.34 1.95
C MET A 22 5.86 4.14 2.19
N ALA A 23 4.82 3.93 1.37
CA ALA A 23 3.53 4.57 1.56
C ALA A 23 2.88 4.14 2.89
N MET A 24 2.95 2.86 3.26
CA MET A 24 2.46 2.36 4.55
C MET A 24 3.16 3.07 5.72
N ALA A 25 4.49 3.21 5.65
CA ALA A 25 5.27 3.87 6.69
C ALA A 25 4.85 5.34 6.85
N VAL A 26 4.77 6.10 5.75
CA VAL A 26 4.42 7.52 5.78
C VAL A 26 2.98 7.74 6.27
N VAL A 27 2.02 6.99 5.74
CA VAL A 27 0.61 7.13 6.14
C VAL A 27 0.42 6.70 7.60
N GLY A 28 1.05 5.60 8.00
CA GLY A 28 1.02 5.11 9.38
C GLY A 28 1.57 6.11 10.37
N GLU A 29 2.73 6.71 10.08
CA GLU A 29 3.33 7.76 10.92
C GLU A 29 2.41 8.98 11.05
N ARG A 30 1.86 9.47 9.93
CA ARG A 30 0.97 10.66 9.95
C ARG A 30 -0.31 10.42 10.72
N LEU A 31 -0.90 9.24 10.58
CA LEU A 31 -2.05 8.85 11.39
C LEU A 31 -1.68 8.71 12.87
N GLY A 32 -0.50 8.14 13.16
CA GLY A 32 -0.04 7.98 14.53
C GLY A 32 0.13 9.31 15.26
N ILE A 33 0.77 10.28 14.60
CA ILE A 33 0.90 11.65 15.11
C ILE A 33 -0.47 12.27 15.37
N GLY A 34 -1.41 12.19 14.41
CA GLY A 34 -2.74 12.76 14.57
C GLY A 34 -3.55 12.12 15.71
N LEU A 35 -3.40 10.80 15.93
CA LEU A 35 -4.06 10.10 17.03
C LEU A 35 -3.48 10.49 18.39
N LEU A 36 -2.17 10.66 18.49
CA LEU A 36 -1.52 11.15 19.71
C LEU A 36 -1.93 12.58 20.03
N GLU A 37 -2.00 13.46 19.02
CA GLU A 37 -2.48 14.84 19.17
C GLU A 37 -3.95 14.89 19.65
N TYR A 38 -4.76 13.91 19.23
CA TYR A 38 -6.13 13.74 19.69
C TYR A 38 -6.25 13.13 21.11
N GLY A 39 -5.12 12.75 21.73
CA GLY A 39 -5.08 12.16 23.07
C GLY A 39 -5.43 10.68 23.10
N VAL A 40 -5.37 9.98 21.96
CA VAL A 40 -5.58 8.53 21.92
C VAL A 40 -4.37 7.82 22.53
N PRO A 41 -4.54 7.01 23.59
CA PRO A 41 -3.46 6.22 24.13
C PRO A 41 -2.96 5.21 23.08
N TYR A 42 -1.64 5.05 22.97
CA TYR A 42 -1.00 4.21 21.94
C TYR A 42 -1.31 4.63 20.50
N GLY A 43 -1.59 5.93 20.28
CA GLY A 43 -1.91 6.49 18.97
C GLY A 43 -0.84 6.20 17.92
N ASP A 44 0.44 6.16 18.30
CA ASP A 44 1.57 5.74 17.48
C ASP A 44 1.40 4.33 16.89
N TRP A 45 1.21 3.32 17.75
CA TRP A 45 1.07 1.93 17.32
C TRP A 45 -0.21 1.70 16.52
N ILE A 46 -1.32 2.31 16.97
CA ILE A 46 -2.62 2.20 16.32
C ILE A 46 -2.57 2.86 14.94
N GLY A 47 -2.00 4.06 14.85
CA GLY A 47 -1.89 4.81 13.59
C GLY A 47 -1.06 4.07 12.56
N VAL A 48 0.08 3.50 12.97
CA VAL A 48 0.91 2.67 12.09
C VAL A 48 0.15 1.45 11.59
N ALA A 49 -0.51 0.69 12.47
CA ALA A 49 -1.25 -0.51 12.09
C ALA A 49 -2.42 -0.18 11.14
N VAL A 50 -3.26 0.78 11.52
CA VAL A 50 -4.44 1.19 10.73
C VAL A 50 -4.01 1.80 9.40
N GLY A 51 -2.98 2.66 9.39
CA GLY A 51 -2.45 3.27 8.18
C GLY A 51 -1.87 2.25 7.21
N ALA A 52 -1.09 1.29 7.71
CA ALA A 52 -0.52 0.24 6.87
C ALA A 52 -1.62 -0.64 6.25
N ILE A 53 -2.62 -1.05 7.04
CA ILE A 53 -3.77 -1.82 6.56
C ILE A 53 -4.55 -1.03 5.52
N GLY A 54 -4.83 0.26 5.78
CA GLY A 54 -5.57 1.12 4.87
C GLY A 54 -4.86 1.27 3.52
N VAL A 55 -3.54 1.53 3.53
CA VAL A 55 -2.72 1.60 2.31
C VAL A 55 -2.71 0.26 1.58
N PHE A 56 -2.55 -0.86 2.30
CA PHE A 56 -2.57 -2.20 1.70
C PHE A 56 -3.88 -2.46 0.96
N ILE A 57 -5.02 -2.20 1.61
CA ILE A 57 -6.34 -2.43 1.04
C ILE A 57 -6.55 -1.54 -0.19
N ALA A 58 -6.19 -0.26 -0.09
CA ALA A 58 -6.29 0.67 -1.22
C ALA A 58 -5.44 0.21 -2.41
N PHE A 59 -4.19 -0.18 -2.14
CA PHE A 59 -3.29 -0.72 -3.15
C PHE A 59 -3.86 -2.00 -3.77
N ALA A 60 -4.32 -2.96 -2.96
CA ALA A 60 -4.89 -4.22 -3.44
C ALA A 60 -6.11 -3.97 -4.33
N ALA A 61 -7.03 -3.09 -3.91
CA ALA A 61 -8.21 -2.75 -4.72
C ALA A 61 -7.83 -2.13 -6.07
N VAL A 62 -6.85 -1.22 -6.08
CA VAL A 62 -6.34 -0.60 -7.32
C VAL A 62 -5.64 -1.64 -8.18
N TYR A 63 -4.77 -2.47 -7.61
CA TYR A 63 -4.02 -3.49 -8.33
C TYR A 63 -4.94 -4.55 -8.95
N THR A 64 -5.93 -5.06 -8.21
CA THR A 64 -6.92 -6.00 -8.75
C THR A 64 -7.74 -5.37 -9.88
N ARG A 65 -8.06 -4.07 -9.79
CA ARG A 65 -8.73 -3.37 -10.89
C ARG A 65 -7.83 -3.19 -12.11
N PHE A 66 -6.55 -2.89 -11.91
CA PHE A 66 -5.58 -2.79 -13.00
C PHE A 66 -5.37 -4.15 -13.69
N ASP A 67 -5.22 -5.21 -12.91
CA ASP A 67 -5.04 -6.56 -13.42
C ASP A 67 -6.26 -7.02 -14.23
N SER A 68 -7.48 -6.80 -13.73
CA SER A 68 -8.69 -7.13 -14.48
C SER A 68 -8.93 -6.26 -15.73
N ALA A 69 -8.43 -5.03 -15.77
CA ALA A 69 -8.59 -4.14 -16.91
C ALA A 69 -7.53 -4.31 -18.02
N TYR A 70 -6.32 -4.75 -17.64
CA TYR A 70 -5.15 -4.76 -18.53
C TYR A 70 -4.41 -6.11 -18.60
N GLY A 71 -4.80 -7.10 -17.81
CA GLY A 71 -4.16 -8.42 -17.74
C GLY A 71 -4.14 -9.19 -19.06
N ASP A 72 -5.06 -8.87 -19.99
CA ASP A 72 -5.17 -9.50 -21.32
C ASP A 72 -4.65 -8.63 -22.49
N ARG A 73 -4.12 -7.42 -22.25
CA ARG A 73 -3.89 -6.41 -23.32
C ARG A 73 -2.45 -5.92 -23.48
N LEU A 74 -1.47 -6.50 -22.79
CA LEU A 74 -0.04 -6.16 -22.90
C LEU A 74 0.82 -7.42 -22.82
#